data_AF-A0A6V7W1L0-F1
#
_entry.id   AF-A0A6V7W1L0-F1
#
_cell.length_a   1.000
_cell.length_b   1.000
_cell.length_c   1.000
_cell.angle_alpha   90.00
_cell.angle_beta   90.00
_cell.angle_gamma   90.00
#
_symmetry.space_group_name_H-M   'P 1'
#
loop_
_entity.id
_entity.type
_entity.pdbx_description
1 polymer ?
#
loop_
_entity_poly.entity_id
_entity_poly.type
_entity_poly.pdbx_seq_one_letter_code
_entity_poly.pdbx_strand_id
1 'polypeptide(L)'
;MRGEIFNPKSSILSQKHLNTQKLSLGVERFALTELLFNPSDVEIGQMGIVEAINNCLSKFPKEIQLLMAANIVLIGGNSLFAGYLERILTDLRCSVDETLPLEVLLAQNQ
;
A
#
# COMPACT_ATOMS: atom_id res chain seq x y z
N MET A 1 -29.28 -0.58 -23.27
CA MET A 1 -29.80 -1.73 -24.04
C MET A 1 -29.25 -1.65 -25.46
N ARG A 2 -28.17 -2.38 -25.76
CA ARG A 2 -27.66 -2.60 -27.12
C ARG A 2 -27.37 -4.09 -27.23
N GLY A 3 -28.14 -4.78 -28.06
CA GLY A 3 -28.04 -6.23 -28.24
C GLY A 3 -26.88 -6.57 -29.16
N GLU A 4 -26.06 -7.54 -28.76
CA GLU A 4 -25.13 -8.21 -29.65
C GLU A 4 -25.83 -9.44 -30.25
N ILE A 5 -25.74 -9.59 -31.57
CA ILE A 5 -26.33 -10.70 -32.31
C ILE A 5 -25.42 -11.92 -32.11
N PHE A 6 -25.93 -12.94 -31.42
CA PHE A 6 -25.25 -14.22 -31.25
C PHE A 6 -25.07 -14.90 -32.62
N ASN A 7 -23.81 -15.00 -33.09
CA ASN A 7 -23.45 -15.77 -34.27
C ASN A 7 -22.95 -17.16 -33.85
N PRO A 8 -23.68 -18.25 -34.15
CA PRO A 8 -23.36 -19.60 -33.68
C PRO A 8 -22.09 -20.20 -34.31
N LYS A 9 -21.45 -19.54 -35.28
CA LYS A 9 -20.25 -20.04 -35.96
C LYS A 9 -18.92 -19.47 -35.43
N SER A 10 -18.94 -18.41 -34.62
CA SER A 10 -17.71 -17.87 -34.00
C SER A 10 -17.25 -18.68 -32.78
N SER A 11 -18.14 -19.46 -32.17
CA SER A 11 -17.87 -20.26 -30.98
C SER A 11 -17.12 -21.57 -31.26
N ILE A 12 -17.04 -22.01 -32.52
CA ILE A 12 -16.50 -23.33 -32.88
C ILE A 12 -14.97 -23.29 -33.15
N LEU A 13 -14.38 -22.09 -33.32
CA LEU A 13 -12.96 -21.94 -33.70
C LEU A 13 -11.98 -21.59 -32.58
N SER A 14 -12.41 -21.51 -31.31
CA SER A 14 -11.47 -21.25 -30.19
C SER A 14 -11.42 -22.35 -29.12
N GLN A 15 -11.95 -23.55 -29.40
CA GLN A 15 -11.71 -24.74 -28.58
C GLN A 15 -10.31 -25.31 -28.83
N LYS A 16 -9.28 -24.50 -28.60
CA LYS A 16 -7.94 -24.99 -28.26
C LYS A 16 -7.95 -25.06 -26.74
N HIS A 17 -8.17 -26.26 -26.20
CA HIS A 17 -8.29 -26.56 -24.77
C HIS A 17 -6.96 -26.29 -24.06
N LEU A 18 -6.63 -25.02 -23.82
CA LEU A 18 -5.66 -24.66 -22.81
C LEU A 18 -6.45 -24.72 -21.49
N ASN A 19 -6.10 -25.64 -20.60
CA ASN A 19 -6.66 -25.75 -19.25
C ASN A 19 -6.31 -24.49 -18.44
N THR A 20 -6.93 -23.35 -18.75
CA THR A 20 -6.68 -22.08 -18.08
C THR A 20 -7.64 -21.94 -16.92
N GLN A 21 -7.15 -22.22 -15.71
CA GLN A 21 -7.83 -21.85 -14.48
C GLN A 21 -7.74 -20.32 -14.31
N LYS A 22 -8.89 -19.65 -14.19
CA LYS A 22 -8.96 -18.20 -13.94
C LYS A 22 -9.46 -17.97 -12.51
N LEU A 23 -8.74 -17.16 -11.74
CA LEU A 23 -9.15 -16.72 -10.42
C LEU A 23 -9.42 -15.21 -10.46
N SER A 24 -10.65 -14.81 -10.15
CA SER A 24 -11.01 -13.41 -9.99
C SER A 24 -10.65 -12.96 -8.59
N LEU A 25 -9.87 -11.88 -8.47
CA LEU A 25 -9.49 -11.29 -7.19
C LEU A 25 -10.25 -9.97 -7.00
N GLY A 26 -10.85 -9.81 -5.82
CA GLY A 26 -11.55 -8.60 -5.41
C GLY A 26 -10.75 -7.88 -4.32
N VAL A 27 -11.24 -8.01 -3.08
CA VAL A 27 -10.70 -7.35 -1.88
C VAL A 27 -9.32 -7.86 -1.47
N GLU A 28 -8.98 -9.08 -1.88
CA GLU A 28 -7.72 -9.76 -1.55
C GLU A 28 -6.51 -8.98 -2.07
N ARG A 29 -6.70 -8.16 -3.12
CA ARG A 29 -5.64 -7.30 -3.68
C ARG A 29 -5.22 -6.16 -2.75
N PHE A 30 -6.05 -5.81 -1.76
CA PHE A 30 -5.80 -4.71 -0.83
C PHE A 30 -5.72 -5.18 0.63
N ALA A 31 -6.41 -6.27 0.97
CA ALA A 31 -6.40 -6.82 2.32
C ALA A 31 -4.98 -7.17 2.79
N LEU A 32 -4.15 -7.74 1.90
CA LEU A 32 -2.77 -8.09 2.24
C LEU A 32 -1.87 -6.87 2.43
N THR A 33 -2.06 -5.81 1.66
CA THR A 33 -1.28 -4.57 1.82
C THR A 33 -1.68 -3.83 3.09
N GLU A 34 -2.94 -3.94 3.52
CA GLU A 34 -3.44 -3.31 4.75
C GLU A 34 -2.76 -3.89 5.99
N LEU A 35 -2.32 -5.15 5.96
CA LEU A 35 -1.58 -5.76 7.07
C LEU A 35 -0.27 -5.07 7.40
N LEU A 36 0.32 -4.32 6.47
CA LEU A 36 1.51 -3.50 6.76
C LEU A 36 1.19 -2.32 7.69
N PHE A 37 -0.06 -1.86 7.68
CA PHE A 37 -0.56 -0.76 8.51
C PHE A 37 -1.25 -1.29 9.76
N ASN A 38 -1.97 -2.41 9.64
CA ASN A 38 -2.75 -3.02 10.73
C ASN A 38 -2.47 -4.53 10.86
N PRO A 39 -1.30 -4.93 11.40
CA PRO A 39 -0.96 -6.36 11.58
C PRO A 39 -1.93 -7.11 12.52
N SER A 40 -2.60 -6.39 13.42
CA SER A 40 -3.55 -6.93 14.37
C SER A 40 -4.78 -7.58 13.72
N ASP A 41 -5.11 -7.23 12.48
CA ASP A 41 -6.27 -7.78 11.75
C ASP A 41 -6.16 -9.29 11.52
N VAL A 42 -4.95 -9.85 11.63
CA VAL A 42 -4.66 -11.29 11.57
C VAL A 42 -3.98 -11.78 12.85
N GLU A 43 -4.22 -11.10 13.97
CA GLU A 43 -3.71 -11.44 15.30
C GLU A 43 -2.17 -11.45 15.41
N ILE A 44 -1.48 -10.74 14.50
CA ILE A 44 -0.03 -10.53 14.60
C ILE A 44 0.22 -9.37 15.57
N GLY A 45 0.85 -9.67 16.71
CA GLY A 45 1.22 -8.70 17.74
C GLY A 45 2.47 -7.86 17.39
N GLN A 46 2.48 -7.21 16.23
CA GLN A 46 3.54 -6.29 15.80
C GLN A 46 3.00 -4.91 15.48
N MET A 47 3.87 -3.89 15.56
CA MET A 47 3.52 -2.53 15.17
C MET A 47 3.29 -2.45 13.66
N GLY A 48 2.27 -1.71 13.25
CA GLY A 48 2.13 -1.26 11.87
C GLY A 48 3.26 -0.31 11.49
N ILE A 49 3.47 -0.09 10.19
CA ILE A 49 4.59 0.73 9.73
C ILE A 49 4.54 2.18 10.22
N VAL A 50 3.35 2.77 10.31
CA VAL A 50 3.14 4.14 10.81
C VAL A 50 3.51 4.23 12.29
N GLU A 51 3.03 3.28 13.09
CA GLU A 51 3.33 3.19 14.52
C GLU A 51 4.84 2.96 14.74
N ALA A 52 5.45 2.09 13.94
CA ALA A 52 6.88 1.83 14.01
C ALA A 52 7.70 3.10 13.72
N ILE A 53 7.33 3.90 12.71
CA ILE A 53 7.99 5.18 12.40
C ILE A 53 7.83 6.15 13.58
N ASN A 54 6.62 6.32 14.12
CA ASN A 54 6.40 7.23 15.26
C ASN A 54 7.19 6.79 16.51
N ASN A 55 7.19 5.49 16.81
CA ASN A 55 8.00 4.91 17.88
C ASN A 55 9.51 5.09 17.65
N CYS A 56 9.97 5.10 16.40
CA CYS A 56 11.35 5.43 16.07
C CYS A 56 11.65 6.92 16.28
N LEU A 57 10.77 7.82 15.85
CA LEU A 57 10.91 9.26 16.05
C LEU A 57 10.96 9.61 17.55
N SER A 58 10.07 9.04 18.36
CA SER A 58 9.99 9.33 19.79
C SER A 58 11.25 8.94 20.59
N LYS A 59 12.08 8.04 20.05
CA LYS A 59 13.36 7.63 20.66
C LYS A 59 14.49 8.64 20.46
N PHE A 60 14.35 9.59 19.53
CA PHE A 60 15.35 10.64 19.33
C PHE A 60 15.14 11.82 20.30
N PRO A 61 16.18 12.58 20.66
CA PRO A 61 16.04 13.89 21.28
C PRO A 61 15.18 14.85 20.44
N LYS A 62 14.44 15.77 21.09
CA LYS A 62 13.46 16.65 20.43
C LYS A 62 14.03 17.44 19.25
N GLU A 63 15.26 17.90 19.38
CA GLU A 63 15.96 18.69 18.35
C GLU A 63 16.21 17.85 17.09
N ILE A 64 16.48 16.55 17.26
CA ILE A 64 16.75 15.60 16.18
C ILE A 64 15.43 15.12 15.56
N GLN A 65 14.35 15.02 16.35
CA GLN A 65 13.03 14.62 15.84
C GLN A 65 12.56 15.52 14.70
N LEU A 66 12.76 16.83 14.83
CA LEU A 66 12.43 17.81 13.80
C LEU A 66 13.17 17.51 12.49
N LEU A 67 14.47 17.23 12.57
CA LEU A 67 15.29 16.92 11.41
C LEU A 67 14.88 15.59 10.76
N MET A 68 14.61 14.56 11.56
CA MET A 68 14.23 13.24 11.05
C MET A 68 12.84 13.24 10.42
N ALA A 69 11.87 13.92 11.03
CA ALA A 69 10.51 14.02 10.50
C ALA A 69 10.46 14.75 9.14
N ALA A 70 11.37 15.70 8.91
CA ALA A 70 11.51 16.41 7.64
C ALA A 70 12.26 15.62 6.56
N ASN A 71 12.75 14.41 6.85
CA ASN A 71 13.62 13.66 5.93
C ASN A 71 13.26 12.18 5.91
N ILE A 72 11.98 11.84 5.73
CA ILE A 72 11.55 10.46 5.61
C ILE A 72 11.55 10.05 4.13
N VAL A 73 12.30 9.01 3.79
CA VAL A 73 12.38 8.48 2.42
C VAL A 73 11.85 7.06 2.37
N LEU A 74 10.85 6.82 1.52
CA LEU A 74 10.28 5.51 1.26
C LEU A 74 11.06 4.82 0.15
N ILE A 75 11.58 3.63 0.46
CA ILE A 75 12.39 2.80 -0.44
C ILE A 75 11.86 1.36 -0.50
N GLY A 76 12.28 0.62 -1.54
CA GLY A 76 11.94 -0.80 -1.72
C GLY A 76 10.72 -1.05 -2.62
N GLY A 77 10.37 -2.32 -2.83
CA GLY A 77 9.27 -2.68 -3.73
C GLY A 77 7.87 -2.35 -3.18
N ASN A 78 7.67 -2.50 -1.87
CA ASN A 78 6.36 -2.25 -1.24
C ASN A 78 5.96 -0.77 -1.24
N SER A 79 6.93 0.16 -1.30
CA SER A 79 6.61 1.58 -1.40
C SER A 79 5.99 1.97 -2.76
N LEU A 80 6.00 1.06 -3.74
CA LEU A 80 5.40 1.24 -5.06
C LEU A 80 3.91 0.85 -5.10
N PHE A 81 3.30 0.43 -3.98
CA PHE A 81 1.86 0.24 -3.94
C PHE A 81 1.13 1.57 -4.21
N ALA A 82 0.06 1.49 -4.99
CA ALA A 82 -0.73 2.68 -5.32
C ALA A 82 -1.32 3.30 -4.05
N GLY A 83 -1.09 4.60 -3.84
CA GLY A 83 -1.56 5.32 -2.66
C GLY A 83 -0.71 5.14 -1.39
N TYR A 84 0.43 4.42 -1.47
CA TYR A 84 1.24 4.12 -0.29
C TYR A 84 1.84 5.36 0.36
N LEU A 85 2.40 6.27 -0.44
CA LEU A 85 2.97 7.54 0.05
C LEU A 85 1.90 8.39 0.75
N GLU A 86 0.75 8.56 0.09
CA GLU A 86 -0.38 9.35 0.57
C GLU A 86 -0.93 8.78 1.87
N ARG A 87 -1.02 7.44 1.97
CA ARG A 87 -1.44 6.75 3.17
C ARG A 87 -0.47 6.96 4.32
N ILE A 88 0.83 6.76 4.10
CA ILE A 88 1.86 6.98 5.12
C ILE A 88 1.82 8.43 5.62
N LEU A 89 1.77 9.40 4.72
CA LEU A 89 1.77 10.82 5.06
C LEU A 89 0.53 11.19 5.88
N THR A 90 -0.64 10.70 5.46
CA THR A 90 -1.92 10.97 6.16
C THR A 90 -1.92 10.37 7.57
N ASP A 91 -1.60 9.08 7.68
CA ASP A 91 -1.63 8.38 8.96
C ASP A 91 -0.55 8.89 9.92
N LEU A 92 0.66 9.15 9.43
CA LEU A 92 1.71 9.77 10.25
C LEU A 92 1.29 11.15 10.73
N ARG A 93 0.68 11.96 9.87
CA ARG A 93 0.26 13.30 10.26
C ARG A 93 -0.80 13.30 11.36
N CYS A 94 -1.66 12.28 11.39
CA CYS A 94 -2.61 12.07 12.48
C CYS A 94 -1.97 11.51 13.77
N SER A 95 -0.80 10.87 13.67
CA SER A 95 -0.14 10.19 14.80
C SER A 95 0.90 11.04 15.53
N VAL A 96 1.52 12.01 14.84
CA VAL A 96 2.62 12.83 15.37
C VAL A 96 2.16 14.25 15.77
N ASP A 97 3.02 14.97 16.50
CA ASP A 97 2.77 16.37 16.88
C ASP A 97 2.62 17.26 15.63
N GLU A 98 1.61 18.14 15.64
CA GLU A 98 1.29 19.04 14.54
C GLU A 98 2.46 20.01 14.22
N THR A 99 3.30 20.33 15.19
CA THR A 99 4.43 21.24 15.01
C THR A 99 5.60 20.62 14.24
N LEU A 100 5.63 19.29 14.10
CA LEU A 100 6.72 18.62 13.37
C LEU A 100 6.63 18.93 11.87
N PRO A 101 7.76 19.32 11.23
CA PRO A 101 7.84 19.48 9.79
C PRO A 101 7.90 18.09 9.15
N LEU A 102 6.73 17.52 8.83
CA LEU A 102 6.63 16.18 8.25
C LEU A 102 6.82 16.25 6.74
N GLU A 103 7.87 15.62 6.23
CA GLU A 103 8.11 15.48 4.79
C GLU A 103 8.47 14.02 4.48
N VAL A 104 7.70 13.43 3.55
CA VAL A 104 7.85 12.05 3.12
C VAL A 104 8.03 12.03 1.61
N LEU A 105 9.10 11.40 1.14
CA LEU A 105 9.45 11.33 -0.27
C LEU A 105 9.53 9.87 -0.71
N LEU A 106 9.02 9.57 -1.90
CA LEU A 106 9.25 8.28 -2.55
C LEU A 106 10.56 8.37 -3.36
N ALA A 107 11.50 7.45 -3.10
CA ALA A 107 12.73 7.40 -3.86
C ALA A 107 12.44 7.09 -5.35
N GLN A 108 13.00 7.90 -6.24
CA GLN A 108 12.97 7.63 -7.68
C GLN A 108 14.09 6.64 -8.02
N ASN A 109 13.75 5.58 -8.74
CA ASN A 109 14.76 4.69 -9.33
C ASN A 109 15.49 5.48 -10.43
N GLN A 110 16.77 5.76 -10.21
CA GLN A 110 17.67 6.24 -11.27
C GLN A 110 18.03 5.12 -12.24
#